data_AF-A0A543CJH0-F1
#
_entry.id   AF-A0A543CJH0-F1
#
_cell.length_a   1.000
_cell.length_b   1.000
_cell.length_c   1.000
_cell.angle_alpha   90.00
_cell.angle_beta   90.00
_cell.angle_gamma   90.00
#
_symmetry.space_group_name_H-M   'P 1'
#
loop_
_entity.id
_entity.type
_entity.pdbx_description
1 polymer ?
#
loop_
_entity_poly.entity_id
_entity_poly.type
_entity_poly.pdbx_seq_one_letter_code
_entity_poly.pdbx_strand_id
1 'polypeptide(L)'
;MPDKTVLILRFHPVGGEDVSVLSRDFSEEREALEAVAHAIDEHRSLVLNEARYEREPEENGVVVNLANVVSMRVSKTDGTATGQYL
;
A
#
# COMPACT_ATOMS: atom_id res chain seq x y z
N MET A 1 1.80 2.66 -24.07
CA MET A 1 1.59 3.06 -22.67
C MET A 1 2.89 2.72 -21.95
N PRO A 2 3.57 3.66 -21.26
CA PRO A 2 4.71 3.27 -20.46
C PRO A 2 4.23 2.24 -19.42
N ASP A 3 4.98 1.15 -19.24
CA ASP A 3 4.74 0.20 -18.16
C ASP A 3 4.80 0.99 -16.85
N LYS A 4 3.64 1.22 -16.22
CA LYS A 4 3.59 1.84 -14.90
C LYS A 4 4.30 0.91 -13.92
N THR A 5 5.22 1.47 -13.14
CA THR A 5 5.93 0.73 -12.10
C THR A 5 4.91 0.18 -11.10
N VAL A 6 4.91 -1.14 -10.88
CA VAL A 6 4.08 -1.74 -9.83
C VAL A 6 4.78 -1.51 -8.49
N LEU A 7 4.09 -0.85 -7.56
CA LEU A 7 4.53 -0.68 -6.19
C LEU A 7 3.85 -1.69 -5.28
N ILE A 8 4.58 -2.13 -4.26
CA ILE A 8 4.11 -3.00 -3.20
C ILE A 8 3.87 -2.11 -1.98
N LEU A 9 2.61 -1.97 -1.58
CA LEU A 9 2.19 -1.27 -0.37
C LEU A 9 1.91 -2.34 0.69
N ARG A 10 2.80 -2.46 1.67
CA ARG A 10 2.64 -3.39 2.80
C ARG A 10 2.13 -2.60 4.02
N PHE A 11 0.94 -2.94 4.47
CA PHE A 11 0.29 -2.37 5.64
C PHE A 11 0.52 -3.28 6.85
N HIS A 12 0.94 -2.69 7.96
CA HIS A 12 1.16 -3.36 9.24
C HIS A 12 0.02 -2.98 10.20
N PRO A 13 -1.05 -3.78 10.29
CA PRO A 13 -2.17 -3.47 11.17
C PRO A 13 -1.82 -3.67 12.65
N VAL A 14 -2.61 -3.07 13.54
CA VAL A 14 -2.53 -3.27 15.01
C VAL A 14 -2.71 -4.75 15.39
N GLY A 15 -3.42 -5.53 14.56
CA GLY A 15 -3.55 -6.98 14.74
C GLY A 15 -3.89 -7.68 13.43
N GLY A 16 -3.58 -8.97 13.38
CA GLY A 16 -3.72 -9.80 12.17
C GLY A 16 -2.41 -9.93 11.39
N GLU A 17 -2.51 -10.44 10.17
CA GLU A 17 -1.38 -10.56 9.24
C GLU A 17 -1.15 -9.23 8.50
N ASP A 18 0.11 -8.98 8.12
CA ASP A 18 0.46 -7.91 7.19
C ASP A 18 -0.31 -8.06 5.88
N VAL A 19 -0.77 -6.94 5.33
CA VAL A 19 -1.51 -6.91 4.07
C VAL A 19 -0.65 -6.26 3.00
N SER A 20 -0.30 -7.02 1.96
CA SER A 20 0.39 -6.51 0.76
C SER A 20 -0.63 -6.19 -0.34
N VAL A 21 -0.60 -4.96 -0.84
CA VAL A 21 -1.34 -4.51 -2.02
C VAL A 21 -0.35 -4.12 -3.11
N LEU A 22 -0.52 -4.69 -4.30
CA LEU A 22 0.20 -4.27 -5.49
C LEU A 22 -0.60 -3.15 -6.15
N SER A 23 0.01 -2.02 -6.47
CA SER A 23 -0.68 -0.88 -7.10
C SER A 23 0.16 -0.24 -8.21
N ARG A 24 -0.53 0.23 -9.25
CA ARG A 24 -0.02 1.08 -10.34
C ARG A 24 -0.56 2.51 -10.27
N ASP A 25 -1.23 2.88 -9.19
CA ASP A 25 -1.78 4.23 -9.00
C ASP A 25 -0.67 5.30 -8.90
N PHE A 26 0.55 4.91 -8.56
CA PHE A 26 1.68 5.80 -8.35
C PHE A 26 2.87 5.43 -9.24
N SER A 27 3.65 6.44 -9.63
CA SER A 27 4.83 6.28 -10.48
C SER A 27 6.08 5.94 -9.65
N GLU A 28 6.11 6.33 -8.38
CA GLU A 28 7.24 6.15 -7.47
C GLU A 28 6.84 6.01 -5.99
N GLU A 29 7.77 5.50 -5.18
CA GLU A 29 7.54 5.22 -3.76
C GLU A 29 7.19 6.47 -2.95
N ARG A 30 7.84 7.61 -3.28
CA ARG A 30 7.61 8.89 -2.61
C ARG A 30 6.17 9.39 -2.79
N GLU A 31 5.66 9.34 -4.01
CA GLU A 31 4.30 9.75 -4.35
C GLU A 31 3.27 8.93 -3.56
N ALA A 32 3.47 7.61 -3.49
CA ALA A 32 2.62 6.72 -2.69
C ALA A 32 2.67 7.07 -1.19
N LEU A 33 3.86 7.33 -0.64
CA LEU A 33 4.03 7.73 0.76
C LEU A 33 3.32 9.05 1.07
N GLU A 34 3.46 10.05 0.20
CA GLU A 34 2.78 11.35 0.35
C GLU A 34 1.26 11.19 0.28
N ALA A 35 0.74 10.37 -0.62
CA ALA A 35 -0.69 10.08 -0.73
C ALA A 35 -1.25 9.38 0.52
N VAL A 36 -0.51 8.41 1.08
CA VAL A 36 -0.93 7.74 2.31
C VAL A 36 -0.86 8.66 3.52
N ALA A 37 0.23 9.43 3.67
CA ALA A 37 0.35 10.42 4.74
C ALA A 37 -0.81 11.43 4.69
N HIS A 38 -1.13 11.93 3.49
CA HIS A 38 -2.26 12.83 3.29
C HIS A 38 -3.60 12.19 3.69
N ALA A 39 -3.85 10.93 3.32
CA ALA A 39 -5.06 10.22 3.73
C ALA A 39 -5.15 10.06 5.27
N ILE A 40 -4.03 9.82 5.95
CA ILE A 40 -3.96 9.76 7.41
C ILE A 40 -4.29 11.14 8.01
N ASP A 41 -3.62 12.20 7.56
CA ASP A 41 -3.81 13.56 8.07
C ASP A 41 -5.27 14.03 7.94
N GLU A 42 -5.90 13.70 6.81
CA GLU A 42 -7.28 14.05 6.54
C GLU A 42 -8.30 13.07 7.16
N HIS A 43 -7.84 12.04 7.86
CA HIS A 43 -8.68 10.98 8.45
C HIS A 43 -9.59 10.30 7.39
N ARG A 44 -9.08 10.13 6.17
CA ARG A 44 -9.79 9.51 5.04
C ARG A 44 -9.25 8.10 4.76
N SER A 45 -10.06 7.30 4.08
CA SER A 45 -9.59 6.04 3.51
C SER A 45 -8.64 6.31 2.34
N LEU A 46 -7.64 5.46 2.17
CA LEU A 46 -6.83 5.42 0.96
C LEU A 46 -7.60 4.68 -0.13
N VAL A 47 -7.74 5.30 -1.30
CA VAL A 47 -8.42 4.70 -2.46
C VAL A 47 -7.38 4.43 -3.53
N LEU A 48 -7.31 3.18 -3.98
CA LEU A 48 -6.45 2.70 -5.06
C LEU A 48 -7.34 2.17 -6.18
N ASN A 49 -7.15 2.63 -7.41
CA ASN A 49 -8.01 2.28 -8.55
C ASN A 49 -7.39 1.19 -9.43
N GLU A 50 -6.06 1.11 -9.46
CA GLU A 50 -5.30 0.15 -10.23
C GLU A 50 -4.49 -0.72 -9.26
N ALA A 51 -5.17 -1.52 -8.44
CA ALA A 51 -4.53 -2.29 -7.36
C ALA A 51 -5.08 -3.72 -7.20
N ARG A 52 -4.30 -4.61 -6.59
CA ARG A 52 -4.74 -5.97 -6.25
C ARG A 52 -4.04 -6.47 -5.01
N TYR A 53 -4.69 -7.36 -4.27
CA TYR A 53 -3.99 -8.12 -3.25
C TYR A 53 -2.96 -9.02 -3.92
N GLU A 54 -1.82 -9.24 -3.25
CA GLU A 54 -0.71 -10.04 -3.78
C GLU A 54 -1.16 -11.45 -4.25
N ARG A 55 -2.14 -12.04 -3.56
CA ARG A 55 -2.70 -13.37 -3.84
C ARG A 55 -3.77 -13.38 -4.94
N GLU A 56 -4.18 -12.22 -5.45
CA GLU A 56 -5.25 -12.10 -6.46
C GLU A 56 -4.68 -11.84 -7.85
N PRO A 57 -5.21 -12.48 -8.92
CA PRO A 57 -4.65 -12.37 -10.26
C PRO A 57 -5.03 -11.09 -11.01
N GLU A 58 -6.15 -10.46 -10.68
CA GLU A 58 -6.74 -9.34 -11.44
C GLU A 58 -6.64 -8.01 -10.67
N GLU A 59 -6.52 -6.91 -11.42
CA GLU A 59 -6.55 -5.55 -10.86
C GLU A 59 -7.99 -5.13 -10.55
N ASN A 60 -8.14 -4.44 -9.42
CA ASN A 60 -9.39 -4.01 -8.81
C ASN A 60 -9.24 -2.61 -8.20
N GLY A 61 -10.38 -2.00 -7.85
CA GLY A 61 -10.39 -0.89 -6.90
C GLY A 61 -10.27 -1.41 -5.46
N VAL A 62 -9.35 -0.86 -4.67
CA VAL A 62 -9.14 -1.21 -3.26
C VAL A 62 -9.32 0.05 -2.40
N VAL A 63 -10.17 -0.03 -1.38
CA VAL A 63 -10.31 1.01 -0.36
C VAL A 63 -9.72 0.50 0.94
N VAL A 64 -8.69 1.19 1.45
CA VAL A 64 -7.98 0.82 2.68
C VAL A 64 -8.36 1.79 3.79
N ASN A 65 -8.89 1.25 4.89
CA ASN A 65 -9.07 2.00 6.13
C ASN A 65 -7.74 2.02 6.90
N LEU A 66 -7.20 3.22 7.11
CA LEU A 66 -5.91 3.41 7.77
C LEU A 66 -6.00 3.51 9.31
N ALA A 67 -7.21 3.50 9.90
CA ALA A 67 -7.41 3.71 11.33
C ALA A 67 -6.75 2.64 12.23
N ASN A 68 -6.53 1.43 11.69
CA ASN A 68 -5.90 0.33 12.42
C ASN A 68 -4.52 -0.03 11.85
N VAL A 69 -3.88 0.86 11.10
CA VAL A 69 -2.55 0.65 10.54
C VAL A 69 -1.52 1.36 11.43
N VAL A 70 -0.54 0.62 11.94
CA VAL A 70 0.54 1.17 12.79
C VAL A 70 1.67 1.73 11.93
N SER A 71 2.00 1.03 10.86
CA SER A 71 3.01 1.48 9.90
C SER A 71 2.71 0.93 8.50
N MET A 72 3.28 1.58 7.49
CA MET A 72 3.21 1.12 6.11
C MET A 72 4.58 1.23 5.48
N ARG A 73 4.89 0.29 4.58
CA ARG A 73 6.06 0.33 3.72
C ARG A 73 5.64 0.35 2.26
N VAL A 74 6.34 1.13 1.45
CA VAL A 74 6.24 1.10 -0.01
C VAL A 74 7.56 0.60 -0.59
N SER A 75 7.52 -0.34 -1.52
CA SER A 75 8.72 -0.79 -2.24
C SER A 75 8.42 -1.20 -3.68
N LYS A 76 9.42 -1.08 -4.57
CA LYS A 76 9.37 -1.63 -5.94
C LYS A 76 9.65 -3.14 -6.01
N THR A 77 10.33 -3.67 -5.00
CA THR A 77 10.70 -5.09 -4.91
C THR A 77 10.15 -5.68 -3.63
N ASP A 78 9.69 -6.93 -3.68
CA ASP A 78 9.29 -7.63 -2.47
C ASP A 78 10.55 -7.96 -1.66
N GLY A 79 10.74 -7.21 -0.57
CA GLY A 79 11.83 -7.44 0.37
C GLY A 79 11.30 -8.24 1.54
N THR A 80 11.97 -9.34 1.87
CA THR A 80 11.65 -10.23 3.02
C THR A 80 11.90 -9.59 4.39
N ALA A 81 12.32 -8.34 4.47
CA ALA A 81 12.55 -7.65 5.73
C ALA A 81 11.22 -7.20 6.36
N THR A 82 10.60 -8.11 7.10
CA THR A 82 9.65 -7.83 8.18
C THR A 82 10.45 -7.46 9.43
N GLY A 83 10.20 -6.28 10.00
CA GLY A 83 10.65 -5.95 11.35
C GLY A 83 11.24 -4.55 11.51
N GLN A 84 10.49 -3.67 12.17
CA GLN A 84 10.76 -3.27 13.56
C GLN A 84 9.71 -2.24 14.01
N TYR A 85 8.57 -2.76 14.47
CA TYR A 85 7.75 -2.10 15.49
C TYR A 85 7.33 -3.17 16.49
N LEU A 86 8.29 -3.51 17.37
CA LEU A 86 8.07 -4.09 18.70
C LEU A 86 8.82 -3.21 19.69
#